data_AF-A0A0L8IGL7-F1
#
_entry.id   AF-A0A0L8IGL7-F1
#
_cell.length_a   1.000
_cell.length_b   1.000
_cell.length_c   1.000
_cell.angle_alpha   90.00
_cell.angle_beta   90.00
_cell.angle_gamma   90.00
#
_symmetry.space_group_name_H-M   'P 1'
#
loop_
_entity.id
_entity.type
_entity.pdbx_description
1 polymer ?
#
loop_
_entity_poly.entity_id
_entity_poly.type
_entity_poly.pdbx_seq_one_letter_code
_entity_poly.pdbx_strand_id
1 'polypeptide(L)'
;MSDAPPEELPTIDRASVISEKSLTLIAKHINSGLSVIRLGMMLNIPNTVVLHYLMSICGKYGLRDATEKEVHQLGTNLLIYWLRMKENSKPKEKASLLTTALAECSLEGIASVVLENYNNHTEITEEQFSRYQ
;
A
#
# COMPACT_ATOMS: atom_id res chain seq x y z
N MET A 1 -30.34 -27.78 3.19
CA MET A 1 -29.10 -27.31 2.54
C MET A 1 -29.36 -25.87 2.18
N SER A 2 -28.76 -24.93 2.90
CA SER A 2 -28.98 -23.50 2.67
C SER A 2 -28.07 -23.04 1.53
N ASP A 3 -28.62 -22.97 0.32
CA ASP A 3 -28.06 -22.15 -0.77
C ASP A 3 -28.32 -20.68 -0.41
N ALA A 4 -27.47 -20.12 0.45
CA ALA A 4 -27.35 -18.67 0.50
C ALA A 4 -26.63 -18.24 -0.80
N PRO A 5 -27.15 -17.26 -1.55
CA PRO A 5 -26.42 -16.70 -2.68
C PRO A 5 -25.04 -16.22 -2.18
N PRO A 6 -23.96 -16.38 -2.97
CA PRO A 6 -22.69 -15.77 -2.61
C PRO A 6 -22.93 -14.27 -2.41
N GLU A 7 -22.55 -13.77 -1.23
CA GLU A 7 -22.70 -12.37 -0.85
C GLU A 7 -21.85 -11.53 -1.81
N GLU A 8 -22.49 -10.92 -2.81
CA GLU A 8 -21.80 -10.05 -3.78
C GLU A 8 -21.33 -8.80 -3.03
N LEU A 9 -20.01 -8.67 -2.88
CA LEU A 9 -19.41 -7.47 -2.32
C LEU A 9 -19.81 -6.25 -3.17
N PRO A 10 -20.11 -5.10 -2.55
CA PRO A 10 -20.45 -3.89 -3.28
C PRO A 10 -19.28 -3.50 -4.21
N THR A 11 -19.59 -3.30 -5.49
CA THR A 11 -18.62 -2.84 -6.47
C THR A 11 -18.44 -1.32 -6.38
N ILE A 12 -17.22 -0.86 -6.59
CA ILE A 12 -16.80 0.55 -6.55
C ILE A 12 -16.15 0.96 -7.86
N ASP A 13 -15.96 2.25 -8.09
CA ASP A 13 -15.13 2.70 -9.22
C ASP A 13 -13.68 2.20 -9.05
N ARG A 14 -13.07 1.71 -10.14
CA ARG A 14 -11.64 1.35 -10.20
C ARG A 14 -10.73 2.48 -9.75
N ALA A 15 -11.12 3.73 -9.98
CA ALA A 15 -10.37 4.89 -9.50
C ALA A 15 -10.32 4.97 -7.96
N SER A 16 -11.32 4.42 -7.27
CA SER A 16 -11.47 4.45 -5.81
C SER A 16 -10.73 3.31 -5.10
N VAL A 17 -10.34 2.25 -5.82
CA VAL A 17 -9.61 1.11 -5.25
C VAL A 17 -8.25 1.56 -4.68
N ILE A 18 -7.56 2.47 -5.37
CA ILE A 18 -6.29 3.06 -4.93
C ILE A 18 -6.55 4.48 -4.46
N SER A 19 -6.85 4.59 -3.16
CA SER A 19 -7.21 5.83 -2.47
C SER A 19 -6.32 6.01 -1.24
N GLU A 20 -6.36 7.19 -0.62
CA GLU A 20 -5.62 7.42 0.64
C GLU A 20 -6.04 6.40 1.72
N LYS A 21 -7.33 6.03 1.76
CA LYS A 21 -7.87 5.01 2.68
C LYS A 21 -7.20 3.65 2.45
N SER A 22 -7.21 3.14 1.23
CA SER A 22 -6.65 1.81 0.94
C SER A 22 -5.13 1.78 1.06
N LEU A 23 -4.42 2.85 0.69
CA LEU A 23 -2.98 2.96 0.88
C LEU A 23 -2.56 3.02 2.36
N THR A 24 -3.37 3.66 3.19
CA THR A 24 -3.17 3.65 4.65
C THR A 24 -3.34 2.24 5.22
N LEU A 25 -4.32 1.46 4.73
CA LEU A 25 -4.49 0.05 5.11
C LEU A 25 -3.30 -0.79 4.65
N ILE A 26 -2.89 -0.67 3.38
CA ILE A 26 -1.72 -1.37 2.84
C ILE A 26 -0.47 -1.10 3.69
N ALA A 27 -0.23 0.15 4.08
CA ALA A 27 0.94 0.52 4.89
C ALA A 27 1.00 -0.18 6.25
N LYS A 28 -0.15 -0.50 6.86
CA LYS A 28 -0.22 -1.23 8.14
C LYS A 28 0.19 -2.69 8.04
N HIS A 29 0.19 -3.26 6.83
CA HIS A 29 0.59 -4.64 6.61
C HIS A 29 2.06 -4.76 6.19
N ILE A 30 2.81 -3.66 6.15
CA ILE A 30 4.24 -3.65 5.86
C ILE A 30 5.02 -3.59 7.17
N ASN A 31 5.34 -4.76 7.72
CA ASN A 31 5.99 -4.91 9.04
C ASN A 31 7.50 -4.59 9.05
N SER A 32 8.06 -4.19 7.92
CA SER A 32 9.49 -3.93 7.75
C SER A 32 9.73 -2.50 7.26
N GLY A 33 10.40 -1.69 8.08
CA GLY A 33 10.83 -0.35 7.68
C GLY A 33 11.71 -0.37 6.43
N LEU A 34 12.54 -1.42 6.25
CA LEU A 34 13.37 -1.55 5.05
C LEU A 34 12.51 -1.78 3.80
N SER A 35 11.45 -2.58 3.91
CA SER A 35 10.50 -2.81 2.82
C SER A 35 9.75 -1.52 2.47
N VAL A 36 9.38 -0.71 3.46
CA VAL A 36 8.77 0.62 3.24
C VAL A 36 9.72 1.55 2.46
N ILE A 37 10.99 1.62 2.85
CA ILE A 37 11.99 2.45 2.17
C ILE A 37 12.21 1.97 0.73
N ARG A 38 12.40 0.65 0.54
CA ARG A 38 12.54 0.05 -0.79
C ARG A 38 11.33 0.34 -1.66
N LEU A 39 10.11 0.20 -1.12
CA LEU A 39 8.88 0.48 -1.83
C LEU A 39 8.81 1.94 -2.28
N GLY A 40 9.16 2.89 -1.42
CA GLY A 40 9.24 4.30 -1.81
C GLY A 40 10.21 4.55 -2.97
N MET A 41 11.39 3.91 -2.94
CA MET A 41 12.35 3.99 -4.04
C MET A 41 11.83 3.35 -5.33
N MET A 42 11.22 2.17 -5.25
CA MET A 42 10.64 1.46 -6.40
C MET A 42 9.47 2.21 -7.05
N LEU A 43 8.71 2.95 -6.26
CA LEU A 43 7.66 3.84 -6.72
C LEU A 43 8.18 5.16 -7.32
N ASN A 44 9.51 5.30 -7.45
CA ASN A 44 10.20 6.50 -7.92
C ASN A 44 9.88 7.76 -7.10
N ILE A 45 9.66 7.61 -5.79
CA ILE A 45 9.58 8.76 -4.88
C ILE A 45 11.01 9.35 -4.77
N PRO A 46 11.20 10.68 -4.89
CA PRO A 46 12.51 11.28 -4.76
C PRO A 46 13.20 10.91 -3.44
N ASN A 47 14.46 10.50 -3.49
CA ASN A 47 15.21 10.07 -2.30
C ASN A 47 15.25 11.16 -1.21
N THR A 48 15.26 12.43 -1.59
CA THR A 48 15.18 13.55 -0.64
C THR A 48 13.88 13.55 0.17
N VAL A 49 12.75 13.15 -0.44
CA VAL A 49 11.46 13.01 0.22
C VAL A 49 11.44 11.76 1.12
N VAL A 50 12.00 10.65 0.63
CA VAL A 50 12.16 9.42 1.44
C VAL A 50 12.97 9.70 2.70
N LEU A 51 14.11 10.38 2.57
CA LEU A 51 14.95 10.78 3.70
C LEU A 51 14.26 11.78 4.62
N HIS A 52 13.52 12.75 4.06
CA HIS A 52 12.75 13.71 4.85
C HIS A 52 11.72 13.01 5.75
N TYR A 53 10.94 12.06 5.22
CA TYR A 53 9.99 11.31 6.03
C TYR A 53 10.68 10.38 7.02
N LEU A 54 11.75 9.70 6.62
CA LEU A 54 12.53 8.86 7.53
C LEU A 54 13.07 9.66 8.73
N MET A 55 13.64 10.84 8.49
CA MET A 55 14.19 11.69 9.54
C MET A 55 13.10 12.33 10.41
N SER A 56 11.97 12.71 9.83
CA SER A 56 10.89 13.33 10.60
C SER A 56 10.11 12.33 11.46
N ILE A 57 10.06 11.06 11.06
CA ILE A 57 9.28 10.03 11.76
C ILE A 57 10.19 9.17 12.64
N CYS A 58 11.31 8.68 12.13
CA CYS A 58 12.21 7.75 12.83
C CYS A 58 13.51 8.42 13.33
N GLY A 59 13.61 9.76 13.29
CA GLY A 59 14.88 10.49 13.40
C GLY A 59 15.71 10.29 14.66
N LYS A 60 15.12 9.82 15.77
CA LYS A 60 15.84 9.63 17.04
C LYS A 60 16.78 8.43 17.02
N TYR A 61 16.41 7.36 16.32
CA TYR A 61 17.16 6.10 16.29
C TYR A 61 17.31 5.50 14.88
N GLY A 62 16.81 6.20 13.87
CA GLY A 62 16.77 5.73 12.50
C GLY A 62 15.81 4.54 12.33
N LEU A 63 15.96 3.84 11.20
CA LEU A 63 15.10 2.71 10.84
C LEU A 63 15.31 1.47 11.74
N ARG A 64 16.47 1.36 12.40
CA ARG A 64 16.87 0.16 13.15
C ARG A 64 16.02 -0.06 14.39
N ASP A 65 15.73 1.02 15.11
CA ASP A 65 14.97 0.97 16.36
C ASP A 65 13.59 1.64 16.21
N ALA A 66 13.09 1.71 14.96
CA ALA A 66 11.76 2.25 14.67
C ALA A 66 10.67 1.28 15.19
N THR A 67 9.71 1.84 15.90
CA THR A 67 8.50 1.13 16.34
C THR A 67 7.62 0.77 15.14
N GLU A 68 6.78 -0.25 15.30
CA GLU A 68 5.77 -0.62 14.30
C GLU A 68 4.90 0.58 13.89
N LYS A 69 4.50 1.40 14.87
CA LYS A 69 3.75 2.64 14.63
C LYS A 69 4.51 3.63 13.72
N GLU A 70 5.81 3.79 13.94
CA GLU A 70 6.65 4.67 13.09
C GLU A 70 6.81 4.09 11.69
N VAL A 71 6.97 2.77 11.55
CA VAL A 71 7.01 2.09 10.25
C VAL A 71 5.70 2.28 9.48
N HIS A 72 4.55 2.10 10.15
CA HIS A 72 3.24 2.32 9.55
C HIS A 72 3.04 3.77 9.12
N GLN A 73 3.46 4.73 9.96
CA GLN A 73 3.36 6.15 9.64
C GLN A 73 4.26 6.51 8.45
N LEU A 74 5.48 5.97 8.39
CA LEU A 74 6.40 6.15 7.29
C LEU A 74 5.82 5.59 5.98
N GLY A 75 5.29 4.36 6.01
CA GLY A 75 4.65 3.72 4.86
C GLY A 75 3.45 4.53 4.36
N THR A 76 2.59 4.96 5.28
CA THR A 76 1.41 5.79 4.96
C THR A 76 1.82 7.08 4.27
N ASN A 77 2.79 7.81 4.82
CA ASN A 77 3.22 9.09 4.26
C ASN A 77 3.84 8.93 2.87
N LEU A 78 4.66 7.90 2.65
CA LEU A 78 5.26 7.62 1.35
C LEU A 78 4.22 7.23 0.30
N LEU A 79 3.29 6.34 0.64
CA LEU A 79 2.26 5.90 -0.30
C LEU A 79 1.28 7.03 -0.66
N ILE A 80 0.88 7.85 0.30
CA ILE A 80 0.03 9.03 0.03
C ILE A 80 0.79 10.05 -0.82
N TYR A 81 2.08 10.29 -0.54
CA TYR A 81 2.90 11.16 -1.38
C TYR A 81 2.96 10.65 -2.82
N TRP A 82 3.19 9.35 -3.02
CA TRP A 82 3.17 8.74 -4.34
C TRP A 82 1.80 8.88 -5.04
N LEU A 83 0.69 8.70 -4.32
CA LEU A 83 -0.65 8.88 -4.90
C LEU A 83 -0.82 10.29 -5.48
N ARG A 84 -0.33 11.31 -4.77
CA ARG A 84 -0.35 12.71 -5.22
C ARG A 84 0.53 12.94 -6.44
N MET A 85 1.72 12.33 -6.50
CA MET A 85 2.57 12.36 -7.71
C MET A 85 1.87 11.75 -8.94
N LYS A 86 0.88 10.87 -8.71
CA LYS A 86 0.13 10.15 -9.73
C LYS A 86 -1.28 10.70 -9.92
N GLU A 87 -1.60 11.92 -9.48
CA GLU A 87 -2.96 12.49 -9.58
C GLU A 87 -3.55 12.35 -10.99
N ASN A 88 -2.74 12.58 -12.02
CA ASN A 88 -3.14 12.54 -13.44
C ASN A 88 -2.97 11.17 -14.12
N SER A 89 -2.44 10.16 -13.43
CA SER A 89 -2.27 8.81 -13.98
C SER A 89 -3.58 8.04 -14.01
N LYS A 90 -3.75 7.19 -15.04
CA LYS A 90 -4.94 6.34 -15.17
C LYS A 90 -5.00 5.31 -14.03
N PRO A 91 -6.20 4.91 -13.55
CA PRO A 91 -6.33 3.91 -12.49
C PRO A 91 -5.58 2.60 -12.76
N LYS A 92 -5.60 2.11 -14.01
CA LYS A 92 -4.88 0.90 -14.43
C LYS A 92 -3.35 1.05 -14.27
N GLU A 93 -2.83 2.22 -14.60
CA GLU A 93 -1.41 2.52 -14.49
C GLU A 93 -0.99 2.57 -13.02
N LYS A 94 -1.79 3.24 -12.17
CA LYS A 94 -1.58 3.26 -10.71
C LYS A 94 -1.53 1.85 -10.13
N ALA A 95 -2.50 1.01 -10.50
CA ALA A 95 -2.57 -0.37 -10.04
C ALA A 95 -1.35 -1.18 -10.49
N SER A 96 -0.99 -1.09 -11.78
CA SER A 96 0.17 -1.80 -12.32
C SER A 96 1.48 -1.37 -11.63
N LEU A 97 1.70 -0.07 -11.45
CA LEU A 97 2.93 0.43 -10.82
C LEU A 97 3.02 0.00 -9.36
N LEU A 98 1.92 0.08 -8.62
CA LEU A 98 1.87 -0.31 -7.22
C LEU A 98 2.09 -1.80 -7.03
N THR A 99 1.41 -2.65 -7.80
CA THR A 99 1.54 -4.12 -7.67
C THR A 99 2.92 -4.61 -8.07
N THR A 100 3.52 -4.06 -9.13
CA THR A 100 4.90 -4.36 -9.51
C THR A 100 5.87 -3.95 -8.40
N ALA A 101 5.77 -2.73 -7.87
CA ALA A 101 6.67 -2.26 -6.82
C ALA A 101 6.55 -3.08 -5.52
N LEU A 102 5.33 -3.48 -5.14
CA LEU A 102 5.08 -4.35 -3.99
C LEU A 102 5.73 -5.73 -4.19
N ALA A 103 5.54 -6.35 -5.36
CA ALA A 103 6.14 -7.65 -5.68
C ALA A 103 7.68 -7.58 -5.66
N GLU A 104 8.29 -6.55 -6.24
CA GLU A 104 9.74 -6.34 -6.21
C GLU A 104 10.30 -6.08 -4.81
N CYS A 105 9.44 -5.69 -3.86
CA CYS A 105 9.80 -5.51 -2.45
C CYS A 105 9.53 -6.75 -1.57
N SER A 106 9.25 -7.91 -2.18
CA SER A 106 8.87 -9.14 -1.47
C SER A 106 7.60 -8.98 -0.62
N LEU A 107 6.62 -8.23 -1.17
CA LEU A 107 5.30 -8.01 -0.60
C LEU A 107 4.22 -8.62 -1.53
N GLU A 108 4.45 -9.83 -2.04
CA GLU A 108 3.61 -10.48 -3.06
C GLU A 108 2.17 -10.72 -2.59
N GLY A 109 1.98 -11.00 -1.29
CA GLY A 109 0.65 -11.15 -0.71
C GLY A 109 -0.16 -9.86 -0.76
N ILE A 110 0.47 -8.74 -0.38
CA ILE A 110 -0.15 -7.39 -0.48
C ILE A 110 -0.39 -7.04 -1.95
N ALA A 111 0.57 -7.33 -2.84
CA ALA A 111 0.41 -7.10 -4.28
C ALA A 111 -0.79 -7.87 -4.86
N SER A 112 -1.00 -9.10 -4.39
CA SER A 112 -2.13 -9.95 -4.82
C SER A 112 -3.47 -9.35 -4.38
N VAL A 113 -3.58 -8.88 -3.13
CA VAL A 113 -4.79 -8.18 -2.63
C VAL A 113 -5.09 -6.96 -3.52
N VAL A 114 -4.10 -6.10 -3.76
CA VAL A 114 -4.30 -4.90 -4.59
C VAL A 114 -4.77 -5.26 -6.00
N LEU A 115 -4.17 -6.27 -6.62
CA LEU A 115 -4.51 -6.69 -7.97
C LEU A 115 -5.91 -7.31 -8.04
N GLU A 116 -6.26 -8.18 -7.08
CA GLU A 116 -7.56 -8.82 -6.97
C GLU A 116 -8.67 -7.78 -6.82
N ASN A 117 -8.54 -6.88 -5.84
CA ASN A 117 -9.50 -5.81 -5.59
C ASN A 117 -9.64 -4.85 -6.77
N TYR A 118 -8.53 -4.53 -7.46
CA TYR A 118 -8.58 -3.71 -8.67
C TYR A 118 -9.34 -4.39 -9.81
N ASN A 119 -9.13 -5.70 -10.02
CA ASN A 119 -9.80 -6.46 -11.07
C ASN A 119 -11.28 -6.70 -10.78
N ASN A 120 -11.62 -6.89 -9.52
CA ASN A 120 -12.98 -7.16 -9.04
C ASN A 120 -13.77 -5.88 -8.72
N HIS A 121 -13.10 -4.73 -8.72
CA HIS A 121 -13.67 -3.41 -8.43
C HIS A 121 -14.25 -3.38 -7.01
N THR A 122 -13.52 -3.91 -6.05
CA THR A 122 -13.95 -4.01 -4.65
C THR A 122 -13.03 -3.18 -3.74
N GLU A 123 -13.56 -2.70 -2.61
CA GLU A 123 -12.75 -2.01 -1.61
C GLU A 123 -11.72 -2.94 -0.99
N ILE A 124 -10.50 -2.42 -0.76
CA ILE A 124 -9.48 -3.11 0.03
C ILE A 124 -9.88 -3.02 1.51
N THR A 125 -10.00 -4.18 2.17
CA THR A 125 -10.36 -4.29 3.59
C THR A 125 -9.27 -5.03 4.38
N GLU A 126 -9.28 -4.87 5.69
CA GLU A 126 -8.25 -5.42 6.60
C GLU A 126 -8.22 -6.96 6.54
N GLU A 127 -9.39 -7.60 6.43
CA GLU A 127 -9.55 -9.06 6.49
C GLU A 127 -8.88 -9.78 5.31
N GLN A 128 -8.65 -9.08 4.20
CA GLN A 128 -8.04 -9.64 3.00
C GLN A 128 -6.54 -9.92 3.18
N PHE A 129 -5.88 -9.20 4.09
CA PHE A 129 -4.45 -9.37 4.36
C PHE A 129 -4.15 -10.56 5.29
N SER A 130 -5.15 -11.02 6.06
CA SER A 130 -5.05 -12.20 6.95
C SER A 130 -4.61 -13.48 6.24
N ARG A 131 -4.80 -13.56 4.92
CA ARG A 131 -4.45 -14.73 4.09
C ARG A 131 -2.96 -14.81 3.76
N TYR A 132 -2.19 -13.77 4.08
CA TYR A 132 -0.81 -13.59 3.63
C TYR A 132 0.18 -13.31 4.78
N GLN A 133 -0.26 -13.44 6.04
CA GLN A 133 0.58 -13.47 7.24
C GLN A 133 1.13 -14.87 7.48
#